data_AF-A0A445K4M5-F1
#
_entry.id   AF-A0A445K4M5-F1
#
_cell.length_a   1.000
_cell.length_b   1.000
_cell.length_c   1.000
_cell.angle_alpha   90.00
_cell.angle_beta   90.00
_cell.angle_gamma   90.00
#
_symmetry.space_group_name_H-M   'P 1'
#
loop_
_entity.id
_entity.type
_entity.pdbx_description
1 polymer ?
#
loop_
_entity_poly.entity_id
_entity_poly.type
_entity_poly.pdbx_seq_one_letter_code
_entity_poly.pdbx_strand_id
1 'polypeptide(L)'
;MSLLGSYSLASIPSSPLPLRSHPKLSSSAQTLREKKLQIENGGDCSDTLIILQHPSVYTLGTASTHHNLNFDIENPPFPIYRTERGGEVTFHGPGQLVMYPIINLRRHKMDLHWYLRTLEEVVIRALQRFQFRLLG
;
A
#
# COMPACT_ATOMS: atom_id res chain seq x y z
N MET A 1 -0.06 10.22 -21.83
CA MET A 1 0.56 9.75 -20.56
C MET A 1 -0.57 9.60 -19.56
N SER A 2 -0.83 8.38 -19.06
CA SER A 2 -1.95 8.14 -18.16
C SER A 2 -1.76 8.90 -16.84
N LEU A 3 -2.84 9.47 -16.30
CA LEU A 3 -2.88 10.14 -14.99
C LEU A 3 -2.33 9.27 -13.84
N LEU A 4 -2.30 7.95 -14.04
CA LEU A 4 -1.70 6.95 -13.16
C LEU A 4 -0.19 7.14 -12.92
N GLY A 5 0.55 7.80 -13.82
CA GLY A 5 1.99 8.07 -13.62
C GLY A 5 2.29 9.19 -12.61
N SER A 6 1.27 9.92 -12.14
CA SER A 6 1.44 11.10 -11.26
C SER A 6 1.21 10.78 -9.78
N TYR A 7 0.67 9.59 -9.48
CA TYR A 7 0.28 9.15 -8.14
C TYR A 7 0.74 7.71 -7.92
N SER A 8 1.29 7.41 -6.73
CA SER A 8 1.66 6.04 -6.35
C SER A 8 0.40 5.24 -5.93
N LEU A 9 -0.45 4.90 -6.90
CA LEU A 9 -1.67 4.11 -6.67
C LEU A 9 -1.42 2.61 -6.56
N ALA A 10 -0.18 2.17 -6.75
CA ALA A 10 0.21 0.77 -6.88
C ALA A 10 -0.19 -0.10 -5.66
N SER A 11 -0.44 0.52 -4.52
CA SER A 11 -0.77 -0.17 -3.26
C SER A 11 -2.27 -0.42 -3.05
N ILE A 12 -3.14 0.10 -3.94
CA ILE A 12 -4.59 -0.07 -3.84
C ILE A 12 -5.01 -1.24 -4.76
N PRO A 13 -5.45 -2.37 -4.21
CA PRO A 13 -5.90 -3.48 -5.03
C PRO A 13 -7.08 -3.07 -5.91
N SER A 14 -7.11 -3.63 -7.12
CA SER A 14 -8.19 -3.43 -8.09
C SER A 14 -9.49 -4.10 -7.66
N SER A 15 -9.42 -5.12 -6.80
CA SER A 15 -10.54 -5.76 -6.10
C SER A 15 -10.61 -5.32 -4.64
N PRO A 16 -11.81 -5.21 -4.02
CA PRO A 16 -11.90 -4.82 -2.62
C PRO A 16 -11.26 -5.90 -1.74
N LEU A 17 -10.11 -5.57 -1.14
CA LEU A 17 -9.58 -6.37 -0.03
C LEU A 17 -10.58 -6.32 1.13
N PRO A 18 -10.82 -7.45 1.82
CA PRO A 18 -11.56 -7.42 3.07
C PRO A 18 -10.79 -6.53 4.04
N LEU A 19 -11.40 -5.42 4.45
CA LEU A 19 -10.81 -4.45 5.36
C LEU A 19 -11.57 -4.53 6.69
N ARG A 20 -10.86 -4.79 7.79
CA ARG A 20 -11.43 -4.60 9.14
C ARG A 20 -11.07 -3.21 9.60
N SER A 21 -12.07 -2.35 9.73
CA SER A 21 -11.92 -1.10 10.46
C SER A 21 -11.56 -1.41 11.91
N HIS A 22 -10.55 -0.72 12.44
CA HIS A 22 -10.42 -0.59 13.89
C HIS A 22 -11.70 0.10 14.40
N PRO A 23 -12.22 -0.17 15.60
CA PRO A 23 -13.46 0.45 16.12
C PRO A 23 -13.43 1.99 16.23
N LYS A 24 -12.30 2.65 15.96
CA LYS A 24 -12.16 4.11 15.78
C LYS A 24 -11.91 4.56 14.32
N LEU A 25 -11.97 3.65 13.34
CA LEU A 25 -11.48 3.82 11.95
C LEU A 25 -12.47 3.23 10.92
N SER A 26 -13.77 3.57 11.03
CA SER A 26 -14.84 3.08 10.14
C SER A 26 -14.85 3.67 8.72
N SER A 27 -13.76 4.28 8.21
CA SER A 27 -13.76 4.96 6.91
C SER A 27 -12.57 4.68 5.98
N SER A 28 -11.50 3.99 6.41
CA SER A 28 -10.24 3.92 5.63
C SER A 28 -10.38 3.23 4.26
N ALA A 29 -11.22 2.19 4.17
CA ALA A 29 -11.53 1.47 2.94
C ALA A 29 -12.25 2.35 1.90
N GLN A 30 -13.24 3.10 2.40
CA GLN A 30 -14.03 4.00 1.59
C GLN A 30 -13.19 5.19 1.13
N THR A 31 -12.39 5.77 2.02
CA THR A 31 -11.44 6.84 1.68
C THR A 31 -10.42 6.40 0.63
N LEU A 32 -9.89 5.17 0.71
CA LEU A 32 -9.01 4.61 -0.33
C LEU A 32 -9.72 4.58 -1.69
N ARG A 33 -10.96 4.11 -1.72
CA ARG A 33 -11.76 4.00 -2.95
C ARG A 33 -12.09 5.38 -3.53
N GLU A 34 -12.56 6.30 -2.69
CA GLU A 34 -12.86 7.69 -3.08
C GLU A 34 -11.62 8.40 -3.63
N LYS A 35 -10.47 8.23 -2.96
CA LYS A 35 -9.20 8.81 -3.41
C LYS A 35 -8.75 8.24 -4.74
N LYS A 36 -8.88 6.92 -4.95
CA LYS A 36 -8.58 6.28 -6.23
C LYS A 36 -9.45 6.85 -7.36
N LEU A 37 -10.78 6.92 -7.15
CA LEU A 37 -11.71 7.50 -8.13
C LEU A 37 -11.40 8.98 -8.42
N GLN A 38 -11.09 9.77 -7.40
CA GLN A 38 -10.70 11.17 -7.56
C GLN A 38 -9.47 11.31 -8.48
N ILE A 39 -8.47 10.45 -8.30
CA ILE A 39 -7.24 10.44 -9.10
C ILE A 39 -7.52 9.98 -10.54
N GLU A 40 -8.28 8.90 -10.71
CA GLU A 40 -8.63 8.33 -12.02
C GLU A 40 -9.43 9.32 -12.88
N ASN A 41 -10.31 10.11 -12.25
CA ASN A 41 -11.10 11.15 -12.90
C ASN A 41 -10.31 12.44 -13.19
N GLY A 42 -8.98 12.44 -12.99
CA GLY A 42 -8.14 13.60 -13.23
C GLY A 42 -8.27 14.70 -12.18
N GLY A 43 -8.92 14.41 -11.04
CA GLY A 43 -9.05 15.33 -9.93
C GLY A 43 -7.69 15.69 -9.32
N ASP A 44 -7.57 16.95 -8.91
CA ASP A 44 -6.44 17.38 -8.10
C ASP A 44 -6.62 16.86 -6.68
N CYS A 45 -5.84 15.85 -6.32
CA CYS A 45 -5.96 15.14 -5.05
C CYS A 45 -4.89 15.66 -4.10
N SER A 46 -5.33 16.13 -2.92
CA SER A 46 -4.42 16.47 -1.83
C SER A 46 -3.68 15.24 -1.33
N ASP A 47 -2.43 15.43 -0.91
CA ASP A 47 -1.65 14.38 -0.28
C ASP A 47 -2.41 13.80 0.91
N THR A 48 -2.51 12.48 0.94
CA THR A 48 -3.29 11.76 1.94
C THR A 48 -2.49 10.57 2.43
N LEU A 49 -2.41 10.40 3.74
CA LEU A 49 -1.86 9.20 4.36
C LEU A 49 -3.00 8.41 4.99
N ILE A 50 -3.19 7.18 4.51
CA ILE A 50 -4.20 6.27 5.08
C ILE A 50 -3.47 5.22 5.90
N ILE A 51 -3.92 5.03 7.14
CA ILE A 51 -3.35 4.06 8.08
C ILE A 51 -4.45 3.09 8.50
N LEU A 52 -4.17 1.80 8.41
CA LEU A 52 -5.13 0.74 8.73
C LEU A 52 -4.43 -0.58 9.09
N GLN A 53 -5.22 -1.61 9.36
CA GLN A 53 -4.78 -2.99 9.44
C GLN A 53 -5.67 -3.84 8.52
N HIS A 54 -5.11 -4.92 7.99
CA HIS A 54 -5.88 -5.91 7.23
C HIS A 54 -6.20 -7.13 8.09
N PRO A 55 -7.34 -7.81 7.85
CA PRO A 55 -7.45 -9.24 8.12
C PRO A 55 -6.30 -10.01 7.46
N SER A 56 -6.04 -11.23 7.91
CA SER A 56 -5.01 -12.09 7.34
C SER A 56 -5.22 -12.26 5.82
N VAL A 57 -4.23 -11.86 5.02
CA VAL A 57 -4.32 -11.82 3.56
C VAL A 57 -2.94 -11.87 2.91
N TYR A 58 -2.83 -12.54 1.76
CA TYR A 58 -1.66 -12.47 0.90
C TYR A 58 -1.92 -11.53 -0.29
N THR A 59 -0.96 -10.66 -0.56
CA THR A 59 -0.95 -9.84 -1.78
C THR A 59 0.20 -10.26 -2.69
N LEU A 60 -0.07 -10.41 -3.98
CA LEU A 60 0.93 -10.69 -5.00
C LEU A 60 1.18 -9.38 -5.77
N GLY A 61 2.39 -8.86 -5.66
CA GLY A 61 2.85 -7.74 -6.48
C GLY A 61 3.20 -8.15 -7.91
N THR A 62 3.61 -7.19 -8.72
CA THR A 62 3.92 -7.37 -10.15
C THR A 62 5.06 -8.36 -10.39
N ALA A 63 6.01 -8.50 -9.47
CA ALA A 63 7.12 -9.45 -9.56
C ALA A 63 6.80 -10.84 -8.98
N SER A 64 5.57 -11.06 -8.50
CA SER A 64 5.21 -12.36 -7.89
C SER A 64 4.95 -13.43 -8.94
N THR A 65 5.37 -14.65 -8.62
CA THR A 65 5.11 -15.90 -9.32
C THR A 65 4.53 -16.93 -8.34
N HIS A 66 4.04 -18.07 -8.82
CA HIS A 66 3.56 -19.13 -7.93
C HIS A 66 4.67 -19.71 -7.03
N HIS A 67 5.94 -19.65 -7.47
CA HIS A 67 7.08 -20.10 -6.66
C HIS A 67 7.33 -19.25 -5.41
N ASN A 68 6.78 -18.04 -5.35
CA ASN A 68 6.87 -17.22 -4.15
C ASN A 68 5.90 -17.71 -3.04
N LEU A 69 4.97 -18.63 -3.36
CA LEU A 69 4.04 -19.21 -2.38
C LEU A 69 4.59 -20.53 -1.86
N ASN A 70 4.66 -20.64 -0.52
CA ASN A 70 5.07 -21.86 0.17
C ASN A 70 3.87 -22.76 0.54
N PHE A 71 2.76 -22.61 -0.18
CA PHE A 71 1.52 -23.34 0.02
C PHE A 71 0.81 -23.55 -1.32
N ASP A 72 -0.14 -24.47 -1.34
CA ASP A 72 -0.98 -24.72 -2.51
C ASP A 72 -1.92 -23.53 -2.76
N ILE A 73 -1.89 -23.00 -3.98
CA ILE A 73 -2.71 -21.84 -4.38
C ILE A 73 -4.19 -22.21 -4.46
N GLU A 74 -4.52 -23.48 -4.72
CA GLU A 74 -5.89 -23.98 -4.78
C GLU A 74 -6.50 -24.17 -3.38
N ASN A 75 -5.66 -24.26 -2.34
CA ASN A 75 -6.09 -24.36 -0.95
C ASN A 75 -5.25 -23.48 -0.02
N PRO A 76 -5.37 -22.14 -0.16
CA PRO A 76 -4.51 -21.24 0.58
C PRO A 76 -5.00 -21.02 2.01
N PRO A 77 -4.09 -20.81 2.98
CA PRO A 77 -4.47 -20.62 4.38
C PRO A 77 -5.23 -19.31 4.62
N PHE A 78 -5.03 -18.32 3.75
CA PHE A 78 -5.71 -17.03 3.76
C PHE A 78 -6.01 -16.56 2.33
N PRO A 79 -6.97 -15.63 2.13
CA PRO A 79 -7.26 -15.07 0.82
C PRO A 79 -6.03 -14.51 0.11
N ILE A 80 -6.02 -14.64 -1.22
CA ILE A 80 -4.94 -14.17 -2.09
C ILE A 80 -5.48 -13.13 -3.07
N TYR A 81 -4.77 -12.01 -3.21
CA TYR A 81 -5.11 -10.97 -4.17
C TYR A 81 -3.90 -10.53 -4.97
N ARG A 82 -4.05 -10.48 -6.30
CA ARG A 82 -3.06 -9.83 -7.17
C ARG A 82 -3.27 -8.32 -7.18
N THR A 83 -2.16 -7.59 -7.18
CA THR A 83 -2.11 -6.14 -7.05
C THR A 83 -1.13 -5.55 -8.06
N GLU A 84 -1.20 -4.24 -8.26
CA GLU A 84 -0.27 -3.52 -9.15
C GLU A 84 0.99 -3.00 -8.42
N ARG A 85 1.15 -3.30 -7.12
CA ARG A 85 2.36 -2.89 -6.38
C ARG A 85 3.58 -3.61 -6.90
N GLY A 86 4.72 -2.93 -6.84
CA GLY A 86 6.02 -3.56 -7.04
C GLY A 86 6.30 -4.65 -5.99
N GLY A 87 7.32 -5.45 -6.28
CA GLY A 87 7.79 -6.50 -5.40
C GLY A 87 7.05 -7.82 -5.53
N GLU A 88 7.49 -8.78 -4.74
CA GLU A 88 7.00 -10.16 -4.72
C GLU A 88 5.77 -10.31 -3.79
N VAL A 89 5.53 -11.51 -3.26
CA VAL A 89 4.44 -11.77 -2.32
C VAL A 89 4.65 -11.04 -0.99
N THR A 90 3.57 -10.65 -0.31
CA THR A 90 3.61 -10.14 1.06
C THR A 90 2.36 -10.57 1.80
N PHE A 91 2.52 -10.90 3.08
CA PHE A 91 1.43 -11.16 4.01
C PHE A 91 1.07 -9.89 4.79
N HIS A 92 -0.23 -9.68 4.99
CA HIS A 92 -0.77 -8.71 5.93
C HIS A 92 -1.73 -9.37 6.91
N GLY A 93 -1.82 -8.85 8.13
CA GLY A 93 -2.74 -9.38 9.13
C GLY A 93 -2.88 -8.53 10.39
N PRO A 94 -3.71 -8.98 11.35
CA PRO A 94 -3.92 -8.25 12.60
C PRO A 94 -2.61 -7.99 13.36
N GLY A 95 -2.48 -6.79 13.91
CA GLY A 95 -1.27 -6.33 14.59
C GLY A 95 -0.23 -5.68 13.66
N GLN A 96 -0.36 -5.83 12.34
CA GLN A 96 0.50 -5.15 11.38
C GLN A 96 -0.13 -3.81 10.94
N LEU A 97 0.57 -2.70 11.21
CA LEU A 97 0.18 -1.39 10.72
C LEU A 97 0.55 -1.26 9.24
N VAL A 98 -0.42 -0.91 8.40
CA VAL A 98 -0.22 -0.67 6.96
C VAL A 98 -0.50 0.80 6.65
N MET A 99 0.40 1.40 5.90
CA MET A 99 0.36 2.81 5.50
C MET A 99 0.26 2.91 3.98
N TYR A 100 -0.75 3.62 3.49
CA TYR A 100 -0.94 3.96 2.10
C TYR A 100 -0.75 5.47 1.90
N PRO A 101 0.51 5.93 1.66
CA PRO A 101 0.78 7.29 1.23
C PRO A 101 0.30 7.49 -0.21
N ILE A 102 -0.67 8.38 -0.39
CA ILE A 102 -1.20 8.81 -1.69
C ILE A 102 -0.72 10.23 -1.91
N ILE A 103 0.40 10.38 -2.62
CA ILE A 103 1.10 11.65 -2.81
C ILE A 103 1.01 12.10 -4.27
N ASN A 104 0.70 13.38 -4.49
CA ASN A 104 0.69 13.99 -5.81
C ASN A 104 2.09 14.46 -6.19
N LEU A 105 2.82 13.66 -6.97
CA LEU A 105 4.22 13.95 -7.29
C LEU A 105 4.41 15.23 -8.12
N ARG A 106 3.36 15.73 -8.80
CA ARG A 106 3.42 17.00 -9.55
C ARG A 106 3.54 18.22 -8.63
N ARG A 107 3.04 18.13 -7.40
CA ARG A 107 3.13 19.19 -6.40
C ARG A 107 4.45 19.18 -5.63
N HIS A 108 5.19 18.07 -5.70
CA HIS A 108 6.47 17.87 -5.05
C HIS A 108 7.56 17.71 -6.10
N LYS A 109 7.96 16.46 -6.34
CA LYS A 109 8.97 16.09 -7.31
C LYS A 109 8.48 14.88 -8.09
N MET A 110 8.42 15.00 -9.42
CA MET A 110 8.05 13.92 -10.35
C MET A 110 9.18 12.89 -10.49
N ASP A 111 9.57 12.27 -9.39
CA ASP A 111 10.67 11.29 -9.30
C ASP A 111 10.27 10.18 -8.33
N LEU A 112 10.04 8.98 -8.86
CA LEU A 112 9.65 7.81 -8.07
C LEU A 112 10.76 7.36 -7.11
N HIS A 113 12.03 7.47 -7.49
CA HIS A 113 13.14 7.10 -6.60
C HIS A 113 13.25 8.07 -5.44
N TRP A 114 13.05 9.37 -5.68
CA TRP A 114 12.97 10.35 -4.62
C TRP A 114 11.83 10.03 -3.65
N TYR A 115 10.66 9.68 -4.16
CA TYR A 115 9.52 9.29 -3.34
C TYR A 115 9.83 8.08 -2.47
N LEU A 116 10.39 7.00 -3.05
CA LEU A 116 10.74 5.78 -2.31
C LEU A 116 11.79 6.04 -1.21
N ARG A 117 12.87 6.78 -1.52
CA ARG A 117 13.87 7.18 -0.51
C ARG A 117 13.29 8.04 0.60
N THR A 118 12.31 8.89 0.26
CA THR A 118 11.62 9.72 1.26
C THR A 118 10.78 8.87 2.20
N LEU A 119 10.07 7.86 1.67
CA LEU A 119 9.33 6.91 2.50
C LEU A 119 10.25 6.09 3.41
N GLU A 120 11.39 5.62 2.89
CA GLU A 120 12.40 4.91 3.67
C GLU A 120 12.91 5.76 4.83
N GLU A 121 13.26 7.02 4.58
CA GLU A 121 13.71 7.96 5.61
C GLU A 121 12.64 8.20 6.69
N VAL A 122 11.36 8.28 6.31
CA VAL A 122 10.25 8.40 7.27
C VAL A 122 10.20 7.18 8.20
N VAL A 123 10.38 5.97 7.66
CA VAL A 123 10.41 4.73 8.46
C VAL A 123 11.62 4.71 9.38
N ILE A 124 12.81 5.05 8.88
CA ILE A 124 14.05 5.13 9.68
C ILE A 124 13.85 6.07 10.87
N ARG A 125 13.36 7.29 10.64
CA ARG A 125 13.13 8.28 11.70
C ARG A 125 12.07 7.85 12.71
N ALA A 126 11.00 7.22 12.24
CA ALA A 126 9.96 6.69 13.12
C ALA A 126 10.54 5.62 14.06
N LEU A 127 11.38 4.72 13.53
CA LEU A 127 12.03 3.66 14.32
C LEU A 127 13.09 4.19 15.29
N GLN A 128 13.86 5.22 14.90
CA GLN A 128 14.86 5.85 15.78
C GLN A 128 14.23 6.38 17.08
N ARG A 129 12.98 6.85 17.04
CA ARG A 129 12.25 7.31 18.24
C ARG A 129 12.04 6.20 19.28
N PHE A 130 12.07 4.94 18.85
CA PHE A 130 11.96 3.75 19.70
C PHE A 130 13.31 3.08 19.95
N GLN A 131 14.42 3.77 19.65
CA GLN A 131 15.80 3.27 19.76
C GLN A 131 16.10 2.02 18.90
N PHE A 132 15.28 1.74 17.89
CA PHE A 132 15.59 0.72 16.90
C PHE A 132 16.53 1.29 15.84
N ARG A 133 17.55 0.51 15.48
CA ARG A 133 18.49 0.82 14.40
C ARG A 133 18.31 -0.19 13.27
N LEU A 134 17.99 0.31 12.07
CA LEU A 134 18.05 -0.51 10.87
C LEU A 134 19.52 -0.75 10.50
N LEU A 135 19.88 -2.01 10.27
CA LEU A 135 21.16 -2.37 9.67
C LEU A 135 20.97 -2.29 8.15
N GLY A 136 21.73 -1.40 7.51
CA GLY A 136 21.75 -1.25 6.06
C GLY A 136 22.57 -2.33 5.38
#